data_AF-A0A9W5NQ01-F1
#
_entry.id   AF-A0A9W5NQ01-F1
#
_cell.length_a   1.000
_cell.length_b   1.000
_cell.length_c   1.000
_cell.angle_alpha   90.00
_cell.angle_beta   90.00
_cell.angle_gamma   90.00
#
_symmetry.space_group_name_H-M   'P 1'
#
loop_
_entity.id
_entity.type
_entity.pdbx_description
1 polymer ?
#
loop_
_entity_poly.entity_id
_entity_poly.type
_entity_poly.pdbx_seq_one_letter_code
_entity_poly.pdbx_strand_id
1 'polypeptide(L)'
;MATLRLKVINDRLVIDLNKMTEDYMESYGYDGMPSKYDTGELACAEQIGYVSIPEGQLNKIMAEYENGGECGWCGEIRKELRGPHLLDFVPGEKMCRNCWETDRENYLGAVGEDIGPFDKEENQTK
;
A
#
# COMPACT_ATOMS: atom_id res chain seq x y z
N MET A 1 -19.38 -4.16 12.90
CA MET A 1 -18.17 -4.54 13.65
C MET A 1 -17.64 -5.81 13.05
N ALA A 2 -16.36 -5.85 12.69
CA ALA A 2 -15.70 -7.05 12.18
C ALA A 2 -14.78 -7.61 13.26
N THR A 3 -14.83 -8.92 13.49
CA THR A 3 -13.90 -9.62 14.38
C THR A 3 -12.87 -10.34 13.52
N LEU A 4 -11.61 -9.94 13.64
CA LEU A 4 -10.50 -10.43 12.83
C LEU A 4 -9.45 -11.14 13.69
N ARG A 5 -8.66 -12.01 13.07
CA ARG A 5 -7.61 -12.76 13.76
C ARG A 5 -6.38 -11.87 13.96
N LEU A 6 -5.80 -11.91 15.16
CA LEU A 6 -4.51 -11.30 15.46
C LEU A 6 -3.44 -12.38 15.50
N LYS A 7 -2.38 -12.20 14.72
CA LYS A 7 -1.30 -13.17 14.53
C LYS A 7 0.07 -12.54 14.77
N VAL A 8 1.07 -13.37 15.02
CA VAL A 8 2.49 -12.96 15.04
C VAL A 8 3.17 -13.50 13.79
N ILE A 9 3.72 -12.62 12.97
CA ILE A 9 4.42 -12.97 11.73
C ILE A 9 5.68 -12.10 11.64
N ASN A 10 6.84 -12.73 11.47
CA ASN A 10 8.13 -12.03 11.37
C ASN A 10 8.33 -10.97 12.47
N ASP A 11 8.06 -11.37 13.73
CA ASP A 11 8.12 -10.52 14.93
C ASP A 11 7.16 -9.32 14.96
N ARG A 12 6.10 -9.33 14.13
CA ARG A 12 5.08 -8.26 14.07
C ARG A 12 3.69 -8.77 14.43
N LEU A 13 2.90 -7.88 15.03
CA LEU A 13 1.47 -8.10 15.24
C LEU A 13 0.71 -7.80 13.95
N VAL A 14 0.10 -8.81 13.37
CA VAL A 14 -0.62 -8.72 12.09
C VAL A 14 -2.09 -9.02 12.29
N ILE A 15 -2.94 -8.11 11.84
CA ILE A 15 -4.37 -8.32 11.71
C ILE A 15 -4.61 -8.99 10.35
N ASP A 16 -5.02 -10.24 10.38
CA ASP A 16 -5.43 -10.97 9.17
C ASP A 16 -6.81 -10.48 8.72
N LEU A 17 -6.84 -9.82 7.56
CA LEU A 17 -8.05 -9.21 7.01
C LEU A 17 -9.00 -10.23 6.35
N ASN A 18 -8.61 -11.52 6.34
CA ASN A 18 -9.38 -12.64 5.78
C ASN A 18 -9.84 -12.38 4.33
N LYS A 19 -8.96 -11.75 3.55
CA LYS A 19 -9.20 -11.38 2.15
C LYS A 19 -7.93 -11.63 1.34
N MET A 20 -8.05 -12.41 0.28
CA MET A 20 -6.98 -12.64 -0.69
C MET A 20 -6.84 -11.45 -1.63
N THR A 21 -5.65 -11.28 -2.19
CA THR A 21 -5.43 -10.34 -3.29
C THR A 21 -5.90 -10.95 -4.63
N GLU A 22 -5.69 -10.25 -5.74
CA GLU A 22 -5.89 -10.85 -7.07
C GLU A 22 -4.89 -11.97 -7.37
N ASP A 23 -3.69 -11.89 -6.79
CA ASP A 23 -2.79 -13.04 -6.67
C ASP A 23 -3.26 -13.92 -5.51
N TYR A 24 -3.68 -15.14 -5.83
CA TYR A 24 -4.17 -16.12 -4.85
C TYR A 24 -3.07 -16.59 -3.88
N MET A 25 -1.80 -16.38 -4.23
CA MET A 25 -0.66 -16.65 -3.36
C MET A 25 -0.51 -15.60 -2.26
N GLU A 26 -1.18 -14.44 -2.36
CA GLU A 26 -1.08 -13.35 -1.40
C GLU A 26 -2.41 -13.06 -0.68
N SER A 27 -2.30 -12.73 0.60
CA SER A 27 -3.41 -12.30 1.44
C SER A 27 -3.12 -10.96 2.11
N TYR A 28 -4.17 -10.16 2.31
CA TYR A 28 -4.05 -8.86 2.96
C TYR A 28 -3.91 -9.00 4.48
N GLY A 29 -2.90 -8.34 5.05
CA GLY A 29 -2.66 -8.30 6.50
C GLY A 29 -2.18 -6.92 6.95
N TYR A 30 -2.62 -6.48 8.13
CA TYR A 30 -2.37 -5.12 8.59
C TYR A 30 -1.57 -5.11 9.90
N ASP A 31 -0.37 -4.55 9.87
CA ASP A 31 0.56 -4.41 11.01
C ASP A 31 0.74 -2.95 11.46
N GLY A 32 -0.20 -2.09 11.06
CA GLY A 32 -0.09 -0.62 11.12
C GLY A 32 0.11 0.02 9.75
N MET A 33 0.44 -0.79 8.75
CA MET A 33 0.56 -0.45 7.33
C MET A 33 -0.17 -1.50 6.47
N PRO A 34 -0.62 -1.14 5.25
CA PRO A 34 -1.16 -2.12 4.31
C PRO A 34 -0.03 -3.03 3.82
N SER A 35 -0.09 -4.32 4.18
CA SER A 35 0.95 -5.30 3.84
C SER A 35 0.32 -6.55 3.21
N LYS A 36 1.08 -7.19 2.32
CA LYS A 36 0.70 -8.47 1.73
C LYS A 36 1.57 -9.58 2.31
N TYR A 37 0.99 -10.74 2.47
CA TYR A 37 1.65 -11.92 3.04
C TYR A 37 1.38 -13.12 2.16
N ASP A 38 2.33 -14.05 2.10
CA ASP A 38 2.07 -15.36 1.52
C ASP A 38 0.84 -15.98 2.22
N THR A 39 -0.13 -16.45 1.44
CA THR A 39 -1.39 -16.97 1.97
C THR A 39 -1.16 -18.19 2.86
N GLY A 40 -0.15 -19.02 2.56
CA GLY A 40 0.23 -20.17 3.37
C GLY A 40 0.85 -19.75 4.71
N GLU A 41 1.80 -18.81 4.68
CA GLU A 41 2.40 -18.22 5.88
C GLU A 41 1.31 -17.59 6.77
N LEU A 42 0.46 -16.74 6.20
CA LEU A 42 -0.62 -16.08 6.91
C LEU A 42 -1.59 -17.11 7.50
N ALA A 43 -1.95 -18.16 6.74
CA ALA A 43 -2.87 -19.20 7.21
C ALA A 43 -2.29 -20.03 8.37
N CYS A 44 -1.02 -20.41 8.29
CA CYS A 44 -0.34 -21.25 9.27
C CYS A 44 0.22 -20.48 10.48
N ALA A 45 0.34 -19.15 10.39
CA ALA A 45 0.83 -18.31 11.49
C ALA A 45 -0.02 -18.46 12.76
N GLU A 46 0.68 -18.47 13.90
CA GLU A 46 0.07 -18.63 15.22
C GLU A 46 -0.92 -17.50 15.49
N GLN A 47 -2.16 -17.89 15.80
CA GLN A 47 -3.20 -16.96 16.22
C GLN A 47 -3.06 -16.72 17.72
N ILE A 48 -2.72 -15.49 18.09
CA ILE A 48 -2.54 -15.09 19.49
C ILE A 48 -3.78 -14.38 20.06
N GLY A 49 -4.77 -14.07 19.22
CA GLY A 49 -6.01 -13.44 19.68
C GLY A 49 -6.94 -12.99 18.56
N TYR A 50 -7.86 -12.10 18.95
CA TYR A 50 -8.83 -11.47 18.05
C TYR A 50 -8.85 -9.97 18.28
N VAL A 51 -9.18 -9.22 17.23
CA VAL A 51 -9.42 -7.78 17.29
C VAL A 51 -10.80 -7.46 16.72
N SER A 52 -11.56 -6.65 17.46
CA SER A 52 -12.86 -6.14 17.01
C SER A 52 -12.66 -4.73 16.44
N ILE A 53 -12.90 -4.57 15.15
CA ILE A 53 -12.72 -3.31 14.43
C ILE A 53 -14.10 -2.76 14.01
N PRO A 54 -14.39 -1.47 14.29
CA PRO A 54 -15.55 -0.80 13.73
C PRO A 54 -15.48 -0.78 12.20
N GLU A 55 -16.62 -0.93 11.54
CA GLU A 55 -16.68 -1.01 10.07
C GLU A 55 -16.04 0.22 9.40
N GLY A 56 -16.29 1.42 9.94
CA GLY A 56 -15.66 2.65 9.44
C GLY A 56 -14.13 2.66 9.56
N GLN A 57 -13.54 1.97 10.55
CA GLN A 57 -12.09 1.84 10.66
C GLN A 57 -11.55 0.77 9.70
N LEU A 58 -12.28 -0.33 9.51
CA LEU A 58 -11.92 -1.34 8.52
C LEU A 58 -11.92 -0.76 7.10
N ASN A 59 -12.93 0.06 6.77
CA ASN A 59 -12.99 0.74 5.47
C ASN A 59 -11.79 1.66 5.22
N LYS A 60 -11.33 2.38 6.25
CA LYS A 60 -10.10 3.20 6.16
C LYS A 60 -8.87 2.33 5.91
N ILE A 61 -8.72 1.22 6.62
CA ILE A 61 -7.63 0.26 6.40
C ILE A 61 -7.68 -0.27 4.96
N MET A 62 -8.85 -0.67 4.47
CA MET A 62 -9.00 -1.17 3.09
C MET A 62 -8.66 -0.10 2.05
N ALA A 63 -9.03 1.17 2.28
CA ALA A 63 -8.66 2.27 1.40
C ALA A 63 -7.14 2.51 1.35
N GLU A 64 -6.39 2.21 2.42
CA GLU A 64 -4.92 2.27 2.38
C GLU A 64 -4.32 1.25 1.40
N TYR A 65 -4.99 0.14 1.09
CA TYR A 65 -4.53 -0.81 0.04
C TYR A 65 -4.81 -0.32 -1.38
N GLU A 66 -5.85 0.50 -1.56
CA GLU A 66 -6.15 1.11 -2.85
C GLU A 66 -5.18 2.25 -3.16
N ASN A 67 -4.84 3.05 -2.13
CA ASN A 67 -3.99 4.23 -2.26
C ASN A 67 -2.50 3.95 -2.01
N GLY A 68 -2.15 2.87 -1.32
CA GLY A 68 -0.79 2.51 -0.92
C GLY A 68 -0.34 1.16 -1.46
N GLY A 69 0.64 0.56 -0.78
CA GLY A 69 1.23 -0.73 -1.12
C GLY A 69 2.75 -0.67 -1.18
N GLU A 70 3.36 -1.62 -1.88
CA GLU A 70 4.79 -1.62 -2.18
C GLU A 70 5.11 -0.65 -3.33
N CYS A 71 6.10 0.20 -3.12
CA CYS A 71 6.59 1.10 -4.16
C CYS A 71 7.40 0.31 -5.21
N GLY A 72 7.01 0.38 -6.49
CA GLY A 72 7.70 -0.31 -7.58
C GLY A 72 9.16 0.14 -7.82
N TRP A 73 9.57 1.29 -7.26
CA TRP A 73 10.94 1.83 -7.42
C TRP A 73 11.86 1.53 -6.24
N CYS A 74 11.35 1.54 -5.00
CA CYS A 74 12.19 1.33 -3.81
C CYS A 74 11.83 0.07 -3.01
N GLY A 75 10.76 -0.64 -3.34
CA GLY A 75 10.28 -1.81 -2.60
C GLY A 75 9.72 -1.50 -1.21
N GLU A 76 9.64 -0.22 -0.82
CA GLU A 76 9.13 0.14 0.50
C GLU A 76 7.60 0.18 0.50
N ILE A 77 7.01 -0.36 1.58
CA ILE A 77 5.58 -0.26 1.84
C ILE A 77 5.23 1.17 2.28
N ARG A 78 4.31 1.81 1.55
CA ARG A 78 3.87 3.19 1.79
C ARG A 78 2.33 3.28 1.77
N LYS A 79 1.78 4.22 2.55
CA LYS A 79 0.33 4.47 2.61
C LYS A 79 -0.22 5.18 1.38
N GLU A 80 0.65 5.90 0.69
CA GLU A 80 0.33 6.69 -0.49
C GLU A 80 1.35 6.34 -1.59
N LEU A 81 0.84 5.80 -2.67
CA LEU A 81 1.53 5.55 -3.92
C LEU A 81 0.72 6.17 -5.06
N ARG A 82 1.42 6.61 -6.09
CA ARG A 82 0.83 7.16 -7.31
C ARG A 82 1.18 6.30 -8.50
N GLY A 83 0.25 6.13 -9.44
CA GLY A 83 0.57 5.49 -10.71
C GLY A 83 1.71 6.25 -11.42
N PRO A 84 2.60 5.55 -12.15
CA PRO A 84 3.73 6.19 -12.81
C PRO A 84 3.31 7.32 -13.75
N HIS A 85 4.20 8.30 -13.91
CA HIS A 85 4.00 9.30 -14.94
C HIS A 85 4.16 8.68 -16.33
N LEU A 86 3.66 9.36 -17.36
CA LEU A 86 3.56 8.81 -18.71
C LEU A 86 4.91 8.39 -19.32
N LEU A 87 6.00 9.05 -18.91
CA LEU A 87 7.34 8.84 -19.46
C LEU A 87 8.10 7.66 -18.85
N ASP A 88 7.65 7.14 -17.70
CA ASP A 88 8.20 5.94 -17.05
C ASP A 88 7.07 4.97 -16.65
N PHE A 89 6.12 4.77 -17.57
CA PHE A 89 4.94 3.95 -17.32
C PHE A 89 5.30 2.47 -17.24
N VAL A 90 5.19 1.91 -16.03
CA VAL A 90 5.24 0.47 -15.79
C VAL A 90 3.84 -0.03 -15.40
N PRO A 91 3.23 -0.97 -16.16
CA PRO A 91 1.89 -1.46 -15.86
C PRO A 91 1.77 -2.06 -14.46
N GLY A 92 0.75 -1.63 -13.71
CA GLY A 92 0.44 -2.17 -12.37
C GLY A 92 1.28 -1.63 -11.23
N GLU A 93 2.44 -1.03 -11.53
CA GLU A 93 3.31 -0.44 -10.53
C GLU A 93 2.79 0.91 -10.04
N LYS A 94 3.15 1.26 -8.81
CA LYS A 94 2.92 2.59 -8.24
C LYS A 94 4.17 3.07 -7.50
N MET A 95 4.39 4.38 -7.50
CA MET A 95 5.57 5.02 -6.95
C MET A 95 5.23 5.79 -5.68
N CYS A 96 6.13 5.78 -4.69
CA CYS A 96 5.97 6.59 -3.48
C CYS A 96 6.40 8.03 -3.70
N ARG A 97 5.98 8.92 -2.80
CA ARG A 97 6.32 10.36 -2.83
C ARG A 97 7.82 10.61 -2.96
N ASN A 98 8.65 9.89 -2.21
CA ASN A 98 10.10 10.12 -2.23
C ASN A 98 10.71 9.75 -3.58
N CYS A 99 10.34 8.60 -4.14
CA CYS A 99 10.76 8.19 -5.47
C CYS A 99 10.25 9.17 -6.52
N TRP A 100 9.00 9.64 -6.40
CA TRP A 100 8.42 10.61 -7.31
C TRP A 100 9.16 11.94 -7.33
N GLU A 101 9.43 12.55 -6.18
CA GLU A 101 10.14 13.85 -6.16
C GLU A 101 11.59 13.70 -6.62
N THR A 102 12.24 12.56 -6.32
CA THR A 102 13.59 12.27 -6.84
C THR A 102 13.56 12.16 -8.36
N ASP A 103 12.59 11.43 -8.90
CA ASP A 103 12.45 11.23 -10.34
C ASP A 103 12.08 12.53 -11.06
N ARG A 104 11.21 13.35 -10.45
CA ARG A 104 10.87 14.70 -10.91
C ARG A 104 12.10 15.60 -11.02
N GLU A 105 12.96 15.63 -10.01
CA GLU A 105 14.21 16.39 -10.05
C GLU A 105 15.15 15.91 -11.17
N ASN A 106 15.26 14.58 -11.34
CA ASN A 106 16.09 13.99 -12.39
C ASN A 106 15.56 14.31 -13.80
N TYR A 107 14.26 14.16 -14.03
CA TYR A 107 13.62 14.49 -15.31
C TYR A 107 13.74 15.97 -15.65
N LEU A 108 13.53 16.86 -14.66
CA LEU A 108 13.69 18.29 -14.85
C LEU A 108 15.14 18.64 -15.22
N GLY A 109 16.12 18.00 -14.59
CA GLY A 109 17.54 18.21 -14.88
C GLY A 109 17.99 17.64 -16.23
N ALA A 110 17.46 16.49 -16.64
CA ALA A 110 17.90 15.77 -17.85
C ALA A 110 17.15 16.18 -19.12
N VAL A 111 15.83 16.39 -19.01
CA VAL A 111 14.93 16.61 -20.15
C VAL A 111 14.35 18.03 -20.16
N GLY A 112 14.38 18.73 -19.01
CA GLY A 112 13.81 20.07 -18.86
C GLY A 112 12.29 20.08 -18.71
N GLU A 113 11.66 18.92 -18.57
CA GLU A 113 10.22 18.77 -18.36
C GLU A 113 9.91 18.40 -16.91
N ASP A 114 8.89 19.05 -16.34
CA ASP A 114 8.38 18.73 -15.00
C ASP A 114 7.23 17.71 -15.12
N ILE A 115 7.41 16.53 -14.55
CA ILE A 115 6.38 15.46 -14.51
C ILE A 115 5.21 15.80 -13.56
N GLY A 116 5.29 16.92 -12.86
CA GLY A 116 4.28 17.45 -11.95
C GLY A 116 4.46 16.99 -10.50
N PRO A 117 3.71 17.61 -9.56
CA PRO A 117 3.78 17.25 -8.14
C PRO A 117 3.23 15.85 -7.88
N PHE A 118 3.64 15.22 -6.77
CA PHE A 118 3.12 13.90 -6.36
C PHE A 118 1.61 13.92 -6.06
N ASP A 119 1.10 14.97 -5.43
CA ASP A 119 -0.34 15.11 -5.21
C ASP A 119 -0.97 15.69 -6.48
N LYS A 120 -2.07 15.10 -6.96
CA LYS A 120 -2.92 15.85 -7.91
C LYS A 120 -3.45 17.04 -7.12
N GLU A 121 -3.29 18.25 -7.64
CA GLU A 121 -4.06 19.38 -7.12
C GLU A 121 -5.54 19.00 -7.28
N GLU A 122 -6.18 18.54 -6.21
CA GLU A 122 -7.63 18.49 -6.15
C GLU A 122 -8.07 19.93 -6.42
N ASN A 123 -8.78 20.12 -7.53
CA ASN A 123 -9.40 21.39 -7.86
C ASN A 123 -9.99 21.98 -6.58
N GLN A 124 -9.36 23.04 -6.07
CA GLN A 124 -9.91 23.92 -5.05
C GLN A 124 -11.15 24.59 -5.64
N THR A 125 -12.23 23.85 -5.73
CA THR A 125 -13.52 24.37 -6.11
C THR A 125 -14.11 24.95 -4.82
N LYS A 126 -13.95 26.27 -4.71
CA LYS A 126 -14.60 27.13 -3.72
C LYS A 126 -16.12 26.93 -3.69
#